data_AF-A0A1E1M5Q7-F1
#
_entry.id   AF-A0A1E1M5Q7-F1
#
_cell.length_a   1.000
_cell.length_b   1.000
_cell.length_c   1.000
_cell.angle_alpha   90.00
_cell.angle_beta   90.00
_cell.angle_gamma   90.00
#
_symmetry.space_group_name_H-M   'P 1'
#
loop_
_entity.id
_entity.type
_entity.pdbx_description
1 polymer ?
#
loop_
_entity_poly.entity_id
_entity_poly.type
_entity_poly.pdbx_seq_one_letter_code
_entity_poly.pdbx_strand_id
1 'polypeptide(L)'
;MAPTHFFAPDSNWVAAAVFLSGIIPVTVVAYISSPFVTYIHLRLPHYAQSSHSLLLRYSKNLPPTAELDITTMNFIGKPRVARMNIGDLEAKKARFGFAGFERDTQELNGRRKWWMGKPVRLFGVTNEGSGLLEGEVWRNVERAIRRGWSVKAR
;
A
#
# COMPACT_ATOMS: atom_id res chain seq x y z
N MET A 1 -26.84 11.80 -9.78
CA MET A 1 -27.65 12.05 -10.98
C MET A 1 -28.42 10.77 -11.31
N ALA A 2 -29.57 10.56 -10.67
CA ALA A 2 -30.47 9.44 -10.93
C ALA A 2 -31.99 9.77 -10.85
N PRO A 3 -32.50 11.04 -10.82
CA PRO A 3 -33.93 11.22 -10.58
C PRO A 3 -34.80 11.02 -11.83
N THR A 4 -34.26 11.23 -13.05
CA THR A 4 -35.13 11.36 -14.24
C THR A 4 -35.74 10.04 -14.71
N HIS A 5 -35.05 8.90 -14.55
CA HIS A 5 -35.59 7.58 -14.95
C HIS A 5 -36.43 6.90 -13.88
N PHE A 6 -36.42 7.39 -12.63
CA PHE A 6 -37.25 6.83 -11.56
C PHE A 6 -38.71 7.30 -11.66
N PHE A 7 -38.95 8.44 -12.30
CA PHE A 7 -40.28 9.03 -12.54
C PHE A 7 -40.77 8.89 -13.99
N ALA A 8 -39.93 8.36 -14.89
CA ALA A 8 -40.35 8.05 -16.26
C ALA A 8 -41.16 6.74 -16.27
N PRO A 9 -42.22 6.60 -17.09
CA PRO A 9 -43.00 5.37 -17.23
C PRO A 9 -42.24 4.22 -17.92
N ASP A 10 -40.91 4.30 -17.97
CA ASP A 10 -40.03 3.33 -18.63
C ASP A 10 -39.88 2.05 -17.80
N SER A 11 -39.61 0.93 -18.48
CA SER A 11 -39.41 -0.39 -17.88
C SER A 11 -38.34 -0.36 -16.77
N ASN A 12 -38.66 -0.94 -15.60
CA ASN A 12 -37.78 -1.05 -14.42
C ASN A 12 -36.34 -1.50 -14.72
N TRP A 13 -36.14 -2.23 -15.82
CA TRP A 13 -34.83 -2.64 -16.33
C TRP A 13 -33.90 -1.49 -16.71
N VAL A 14 -34.44 -0.39 -17.26
CA VAL A 14 -33.63 0.78 -17.66
C VAL A 14 -33.07 1.47 -16.41
N ALA A 15 -33.92 1.66 -15.39
CA ALA A 15 -33.49 2.22 -14.11
C ALA A 15 -32.41 1.35 -13.44
N ALA A 16 -32.59 0.02 -13.46
CA ALA A 16 -31.60 -0.93 -12.94
C ALA A 16 -30.26 -0.86 -13.71
N ALA A 17 -30.32 -0.78 -15.04
CA ALA A 17 -29.13 -0.67 -15.90
C ALA A 17 -28.35 0.64 -15.64
N VAL A 18 -29.05 1.76 -15.48
CA VAL A 18 -28.44 3.07 -15.15
C VAL A 18 -27.82 3.05 -13.76
N PHE A 19 -28.45 2.38 -12.79
CA PHE A 19 -27.88 2.25 -11.45
C PHE A 19 -26.60 1.39 -11.46
N LEU A 20 -26.65 0.23 -12.14
CA LEU A 20 -25.51 -0.67 -12.27
C LEU A 20 -24.35 -0.02 -13.02
N SER A 21 -24.62 0.78 -14.07
CA SER A 21 -23.58 1.49 -14.82
C SER A 21 -22.81 2.50 -13.97
N GLY A 22 -23.44 3.06 -12.92
CA GLY A 22 -22.76 3.92 -11.94
C GLY A 22 -21.95 3.15 -10.89
N ILE A 23 -22.49 2.05 -10.37
CA ILE A 23 -21.86 1.30 -9.25
C ILE A 23 -20.70 0.43 -9.70
N ILE A 24 -20.82 -0.22 -10.87
CA ILE A 24 -19.81 -1.16 -11.35
C ILE A 24 -18.44 -0.48 -11.48
N PRO A 25 -18.29 0.67 -12.18
CA PRO A 25 -17.00 1.34 -12.30
C PRO A 25 -16.41 1.75 -10.95
N VAL A 26 -17.22 2.30 -10.05
CA VAL A 26 -16.76 2.72 -8.71
C VAL A 26 -16.26 1.53 -7.90
N THR A 27 -16.98 0.40 -7.93
CA THR A 27 -16.61 -0.82 -7.21
C THR A 27 -15.34 -1.43 -7.78
N VAL A 28 -15.22 -1.47 -9.11
CA VAL A 28 -14.02 -1.96 -9.80
C VAL A 28 -12.81 -1.10 -9.45
N VAL A 29 -12.95 0.23 -9.51
CA VAL A 29 -11.87 1.15 -9.13
C VAL A 29 -11.49 0.98 -7.66
N ALA A 30 -12.47 0.91 -6.75
CA ALA A 30 -12.20 0.72 -5.32
C ALA A 30 -11.52 -0.65 -5.02
N TYR A 31 -11.80 -1.67 -5.83
CA TYR A 31 -11.15 -2.98 -5.70
C TYR A 31 -9.74 -3.00 -6.30
N ILE A 32 -9.55 -2.44 -7.50
CA ILE A 32 -8.28 -2.47 -8.22
C ILE A 32 -7.28 -1.51 -7.59
N SER A 33 -7.73 -0.32 -7.19
CA SER A 33 -6.89 0.61 -6.43
C SER A 33 -6.57 -0.01 -5.07
N SER A 34 -5.41 -0.67 -4.99
CA SER A 34 -4.75 -0.88 -3.71
C SER A 34 -4.68 0.47 -3.00
N PRO A 35 -4.85 0.54 -1.67
CA PRO A 35 -4.74 1.82 -0.97
C PRO A 35 -3.38 2.45 -1.33
N PHE A 36 -3.43 3.58 -2.03
CA PHE A 36 -2.26 4.20 -2.62
C PHE A 36 -1.32 4.64 -1.51
N VAL A 37 -0.04 4.33 -1.68
CA VAL A 37 0.99 4.73 -0.72
C VAL A 37 1.26 6.22 -0.91
N THR A 38 1.04 6.99 0.15
CA THR A 38 1.28 8.45 0.15
C THR A 38 2.69 8.76 0.60
N TYR A 39 3.15 8.12 1.69
CA TYR A 39 4.48 8.35 2.25
C TYR A 39 5.10 7.04 2.72
N ILE A 40 6.40 6.92 2.51
CA ILE A 40 7.22 5.82 3.01
C ILE A 40 8.32 6.43 3.87
N HIS A 41 8.33 6.08 5.15
CA HIS A 41 9.35 6.54 6.08
C HIS A 41 10.19 5.36 6.54
N LEU A 42 11.49 5.42 6.26
CA LEU A 42 12.46 4.52 6.84
C LEU A 42 12.86 5.05 8.22
N ARG A 43 12.68 4.26 9.28
CA ARG A 43 13.17 4.64 10.61
C ARG A 43 14.67 4.44 10.69
N LEU A 44 15.38 5.55 10.87
CA LEU A 44 16.82 5.55 10.95
C LEU A 44 17.27 5.35 12.40
N PRO A 45 18.25 4.47 12.66
CA PRO A 45 18.90 4.40 13.95
C PRO A 45 19.70 5.69 14.22
N HIS A 46 19.95 5.99 15.50
CA HIS A 46 20.56 7.26 15.91
C HIS A 46 21.88 7.58 15.18
N TYR A 47 22.72 6.57 14.94
CA TYR A 47 23.99 6.75 14.22
C TYR A 47 23.80 7.20 12.75
N ALA A 48 22.73 6.72 12.08
CA ALA A 48 22.46 7.01 10.67
C ALA A 48 21.79 8.39 10.47
N GLN A 49 21.34 9.04 11.54
CA GLN A 49 20.74 10.37 11.49
C GLN A 49 21.80 11.49 11.48
N SER A 50 23.03 11.18 11.90
CA SER A 50 24.09 12.19 12.11
C SER A 50 24.62 12.81 10.81
N SER A 51 24.64 12.06 9.71
CA SER A 51 25.11 12.59 8.43
C SER A 51 24.42 11.93 7.25
N HIS A 52 24.35 12.68 6.16
CA HIS A 52 23.77 12.24 4.90
C HIS A 52 24.50 11.00 4.32
N SER A 53 25.83 10.97 4.43
CA SER A 53 26.63 9.84 3.94
C SER A 53 26.38 8.55 4.73
N LEU A 54 26.12 8.66 6.04
CA LEU A 54 25.77 7.50 6.88
C LEU A 54 24.36 6.99 6.58
N LEU A 55 23.40 7.88 6.32
CA LEU A 55 22.06 7.51 5.86
C LEU A 55 22.13 6.71 4.55
N LEU A 56 22.90 7.18 3.57
CA LEU A 56 23.08 6.48 2.30
C LEU A 56 23.77 5.13 2.47
N ARG A 57 24.78 5.03 3.34
CA ARG A 57 25.44 3.75 3.64
C ARG A 57 24.48 2.77 4.32
N TYR A 58 23.67 3.26 5.25
CA TYR A 58 22.62 2.48 5.88
C TYR A 58 21.58 2.02 4.86
N SER A 59 21.15 2.92 3.95
CA SER A 59 20.15 2.58 2.94
C SER A 59 20.65 1.53 1.94
N LYS A 60 21.96 1.45 1.69
CA LYS A 60 22.56 0.41 0.83
C LYS A 60 22.61 -0.97 1.50
N ASN A 61 22.72 -1.01 2.83
CA ASN A 61 22.87 -2.22 3.63
C ASN A 61 21.81 -2.28 4.74
N LEU A 62 20.52 -2.32 4.37
CA LEU A 62 19.47 -2.47 5.37
C LEU A 62 19.54 -3.85 6.03
N PRO A 63 19.34 -3.93 7.36
CA PRO A 63 18.99 -5.18 8.01
C PRO A 63 17.50 -5.51 7.76
N PRO A 64 17.11 -6.80 7.80
CA PRO A 64 15.70 -7.20 7.69
C PRO A 64 14.83 -6.65 8.84
N THR A 65 15.43 -6.31 9.96
CA THR A 65 14.77 -5.71 11.14
C THR A 65 14.59 -4.19 11.04
N ALA A 66 14.99 -3.56 9.93
CA ALA A 66 14.78 -2.13 9.76
C ALA A 66 13.29 -1.81 9.70
N GLU A 67 12.82 -0.88 10.54
CA GLU A 67 11.42 -0.50 10.59
C GLU A 67 11.05 0.45 9.44
N LEU A 68 9.95 0.12 8.76
CA LEU A 68 9.36 0.86 7.67
C LEU A 68 7.93 1.27 8.03
N ASP A 69 7.66 2.58 8.00
CA ASP A 69 6.35 3.16 8.19
C ASP A 69 5.76 3.52 6.81
N ILE A 70 4.82 2.71 6.31
CA ILE A 70 4.10 2.97 5.07
C ILE A 70 2.76 3.61 5.39
N THR A 71 2.56 4.84 4.91
CA THR A 71 1.28 5.56 5.04
C THR A 71 0.49 5.37 3.76
N THR A 72 -0.70 4.78 3.88
CA THR A 72 -1.62 4.60 2.76
C THR A 72 -2.88 5.43 2.96
N MET A 73 -3.50 5.80 1.85
CA MET A 73 -4.81 6.45 1.85
C MET A 73 -5.88 5.44 1.43
N ASN A 74 -6.91 5.25 2.25
CA ASN A 74 -8.07 4.46 1.83
C ASN A 74 -8.94 5.26 0.84
N PHE A 75 -9.88 4.60 0.15
CA PHE A 75 -10.81 5.24 -0.79
C PHE A 75 -11.59 6.44 -0.19
N ILE A 76 -11.81 6.46 1.12
CA ILE A 76 -12.50 7.53 1.86
C ILE A 76 -11.53 8.68 2.28
N GLY A 77 -10.26 8.65 1.86
CA GLY A 77 -9.30 9.70 2.21
C GLY A 77 -8.80 9.63 3.67
N LYS A 78 -9.05 8.52 4.38
CA LYS A 78 -8.51 8.31 5.73
C LYS A 78 -7.08 7.75 5.64
N PRO A 79 -6.06 8.45 6.16
CA PRO A 79 -4.71 7.93 6.21
C PRO A 79 -4.62 6.77 7.20
N ARG A 80 -3.87 5.74 6.83
CA ARG A 80 -3.55 4.60 7.68
C ARG A 80 -2.05 4.34 7.61
N VAL A 81 -1.42 4.30 8.77
CA VAL A 81 0.01 3.98 8.90
C VAL A 81 0.16 2.49 9.21
N ALA A 82 0.92 1.79 8.38
CA ALA A 82 1.36 0.43 8.61
C ALA A 82 2.85 0.44 8.98
N ARG A 83 3.14 0.15 10.25
CA ARG A 83 4.51 -0.09 10.74
C ARG A 83 4.84 -1.57 10.61
N MET A 84 6.00 -1.88 10.05
CA MET A 84 6.49 -3.24 9.87
C MET A 84 7.99 -3.27 9.65
N ASN A 85 8.60 -4.44 9.79
CA ASN A 85 9.98 -4.62 9.40
C ASN A 85 10.06 -4.73 7.88
N ILE A 86 11.15 -4.24 7.29
CA ILE A 86 11.39 -4.39 5.85
C ILE A 86 11.51 -5.86 5.44
N GLY A 87 11.91 -6.73 6.40
CA GLY A 87 11.96 -8.17 6.28
C GLY A 87 10.62 -8.82 5.97
N ASP A 88 9.53 -8.21 6.42
CA ASP A 88 8.17 -8.77 6.30
C ASP A 88 7.51 -8.38 4.96
N LEU A 89 8.14 -7.51 4.16
CA LEU A 89 7.66 -7.14 2.84
C LEU A 89 8.23 -8.06 1.77
N GLU A 90 7.35 -8.47 0.86
CA GLU A 90 7.70 -9.18 -0.35
C GLU A 90 7.29 -8.38 -1.58
N ALA A 91 8.14 -8.39 -2.61
CA ALA A 91 7.80 -7.81 -3.90
C ALA A 91 6.87 -8.76 -4.67
N LYS A 92 5.58 -8.45 -4.73
CA LYS A 92 4.58 -9.28 -5.40
C LYS A 92 3.60 -8.42 -6.19
N LYS A 93 3.46 -8.74 -7.48
CA LYS A 93 2.48 -8.12 -8.36
C LYS A 93 1.09 -8.67 -8.04
N ALA A 94 0.25 -7.86 -7.43
CA ALA A 94 -1.15 -8.18 -7.15
C ALA A 94 -2.08 -7.14 -7.78
N ARG A 95 -3.38 -7.46 -7.87
CA ARG A 95 -4.43 -6.58 -8.43
C ARG A 95 -4.03 -5.99 -9.79
N PHE A 96 -3.79 -6.84 -10.79
CA PHE A 96 -3.37 -6.43 -12.15
C PHE A 96 -2.07 -5.58 -12.20
N GLY A 97 -1.22 -5.65 -11.16
CA GLY A 97 0.04 -4.91 -11.09
C GLY A 97 -0.05 -3.56 -10.38
N PHE A 98 -1.23 -3.15 -9.90
CA PHE A 98 -1.40 -1.93 -9.11
C PHE A 98 -0.87 -2.05 -7.67
N ALA A 99 -0.68 -3.27 -7.18
CA ALA A 99 0.04 -3.54 -5.94
C ALA A 99 1.40 -4.16 -6.25
N GLY A 100 2.47 -3.52 -5.77
CA GLY A 100 3.85 -3.95 -5.99
C GLY A 100 4.46 -4.71 -4.81
N PHE A 101 3.94 -4.48 -3.60
CA PHE A 101 4.42 -5.12 -2.38
C PHE A 101 3.29 -5.74 -1.57
N GLU A 102 3.59 -6.85 -0.91
CA GLU A 102 2.70 -7.58 -0.02
C GLU A 102 3.39 -7.80 1.33
N ARG A 103 2.63 -7.74 2.43
CA ARG A 103 3.06 -8.20 3.77
C ARG A 103 2.17 -9.35 4.20
N ASP A 104 2.71 -10.37 4.88
CA ASP A 104 1.87 -11.31 5.61
C ASP A 104 1.05 -10.61 6.70
N THR A 105 -0.23 -10.94 6.77
CA THR A 105 -1.20 -10.36 7.69
C THR A 105 -1.96 -11.39 8.49
N GLN A 106 -1.67 -12.69 8.34
CA GLN A 106 -2.40 -13.75 9.04
C GLN A 106 -2.33 -13.59 10.57
N GLU A 107 -1.11 -13.45 11.10
CA GLU A 107 -0.91 -13.26 12.54
C GLU A 107 -1.55 -11.95 13.05
N LEU A 108 -1.38 -10.87 12.29
CA LEU A 108 -1.97 -9.56 12.63
C LEU A 108 -3.50 -9.60 12.64
N ASN A 109 -4.11 -10.38 11.77
CA ASN A 109 -5.55 -10.55 11.71
C ASN A 109 -6.05 -11.40 12.87
N GLY A 110 -5.31 -12.44 13.28
CA GLY A 110 -5.63 -13.28 14.44
C GLY A 110 -5.61 -12.52 15.78
N ARG A 111 -4.71 -11.53 15.92
CA ARG A 111 -4.63 -10.70 17.13
C ARG A 111 -5.67 -9.57 17.17
N ARG A 112 -6.29 -9.22 16.04
CA ARG A 112 -7.21 -8.08 15.94
C ARG A 112 -8.63 -8.46 16.30
N LYS A 113 -9.34 -7.53 16.94
CA LYS A 113 -10.78 -7.65 17.16
C LYS A 113 -11.51 -7.55 15.82
N TRP A 114 -12.57 -8.33 15.65
CA TRP A 114 -13.35 -8.43 14.40
C TRP A 114 -13.85 -7.07 13.87
N TRP A 115 -14.11 -6.10 14.76
CA TRP A 115 -14.59 -4.75 14.43
C TRP A 115 -13.50 -3.75 14.00
N MET A 116 -12.21 -4.06 14.19
CA MET A 116 -11.10 -3.14 13.84
C MET A 116 -10.75 -3.13 12.35
N GLY A 117 -11.43 -3.98 11.56
CA GLY A 117 -11.18 -4.16 10.13
C GLY A 117 -9.86 -4.85 9.82
N LYS A 118 -9.74 -5.36 8.60
CA LYS A 118 -8.56 -6.09 8.13
C LYS A 118 -7.33 -5.16 8.07
N PRO A 119 -6.13 -5.67 8.42
CA PRO A 119 -4.88 -4.93 8.21
C PRO A 119 -4.63 -4.70 6.72
N VAL A 120 -3.87 -3.65 6.41
CA VAL A 120 -3.41 -3.40 5.04
C VAL A 120 -2.36 -4.45 4.69
N ARG A 121 -2.62 -5.17 3.59
CA ARG A 121 -1.79 -6.28 3.08
C ARG A 121 -0.98 -5.87 1.85
N LEU A 122 -1.60 -5.10 0.96
CA LEU A 122 -1.06 -4.75 -0.35
C LEU A 122 -0.71 -3.27 -0.39
N PHE A 123 0.44 -2.97 -0.98
CA PHE A 123 0.97 -1.61 -1.10
C PHE A 123 1.28 -1.32 -2.57
N GLY A 124 0.55 -0.37 -3.14
CA GLY A 124 0.81 0.17 -4.47
C GLY A 124 1.74 1.36 -4.37
N VAL A 125 3.02 1.14 -4.64
CA VAL A 125 4.01 2.23 -4.73
C VAL A 125 4.17 2.60 -6.19
N THR A 126 3.77 3.82 -6.53
CA THR A 126 4.03 4.40 -7.85
C THR A 126 5.40 5.08 -7.82
N ASN A 127 6.15 5.01 -8.92
CA ASN A 127 7.52 5.54 -9.04
C ASN A 127 7.57 7.08 -9.16
N GLU A 128 6.84 7.78 -8.30
CA GLU A 128 6.97 9.23 -8.16
C GLU A 128 8.12 9.48 -7.17
N GLY A 129 9.24 9.99 -7.70
CA GLY A 129 10.49 10.10 -6.95
C GLY A 129 10.30 10.79 -5.59
N SER A 130 10.91 10.24 -4.54
CA SER A 130 10.89 10.91 -3.24
C SER A 130 11.69 12.20 -3.31
N GLY A 131 11.15 13.30 -2.79
CA GLY A 131 11.84 14.59 -2.75
C GLY A 131 13.18 14.58 -2.00
N LEU A 132 13.42 13.56 -1.15
CA LEU A 132 14.70 13.33 -0.50
C LEU A 132 15.64 12.49 -1.40
N LEU A 133 16.83 13.01 -1.68
CA LEU A 133 17.94 12.31 -2.35
C LEU A 133 17.56 11.72 -3.71
N GLU A 134 16.69 12.41 -4.44
CA GLU A 134 16.22 11.99 -5.77
C GLU A 134 15.63 10.57 -5.79
N GLY A 135 15.14 10.06 -4.65
CA GLY A 135 14.66 8.68 -4.56
C GLY A 135 15.74 7.62 -4.35
N GLU A 136 17.01 7.96 -4.14
CA GLU A 136 18.08 6.96 -4.00
C GLU A 136 17.85 6.01 -2.82
N VAL A 137 17.38 6.54 -1.70
CA VAL A 137 17.04 5.75 -0.50
C VAL A 137 15.96 4.73 -0.83
N TRP A 138 14.89 5.17 -1.49
CA TRP A 138 13.80 4.29 -1.88
C TRP A 138 14.26 3.23 -2.88
N ARG A 139 15.09 3.58 -3.87
CA ARG A 139 15.66 2.60 -4.80
C ARG A 139 16.47 1.53 -4.07
N ASN A 140 17.23 1.91 -3.05
CA ASN A 140 18.00 0.93 -2.28
C ASN A 140 17.10 0.04 -1.41
N VAL A 141 16.07 0.61 -0.79
CA VAL A 141 15.02 -0.10 -0.04
C VAL A 141 14.27 -1.09 -0.94
N GLU A 142 13.79 -0.63 -2.10
CA GLU A 142 13.12 -1.48 -3.09
C GLU A 142 14.03 -2.61 -3.56
N ARG A 143 15.30 -2.31 -3.85
CA ARG A 143 16.28 -3.33 -4.24
C ARG A 143 16.47 -4.37 -3.13
N ALA A 144 16.54 -3.94 -1.87
CA ALA A 144 16.64 -4.84 -0.72
C ALA A 144 15.41 -5.76 -0.60
N ILE A 145 14.20 -5.22 -0.75
CA ILE A 145 12.95 -6.00 -0.72
C ILE A 145 12.89 -6.99 -1.90
N ARG A 146 13.23 -6.55 -3.12
CA ARG A 146 13.21 -7.40 -4.33
C ARG A 146 14.27 -8.49 -4.31
N ARG A 147 15.44 -8.22 -3.73
CA ARG A 147 16.48 -9.23 -3.49
C ARG A 147 15.92 -10.38 -2.63
N GLY A 148 14.92 -10.07 -1.81
CA GLY A 148 14.39 -10.98 -0.80
C GLY A 148 15.39 -11.13 0.33
N TRP A 149 14.87 -11.39 1.51
CA TRP A 149 15.68 -11.77 2.65
C TRP A 149 15.79 -13.29 2.62
N SER A 150 17.01 -13.81 2.70
CA SER A 150 17.21 -15.25 2.89
C SER A 150 16.78 -15.60 4.30
N VAL A 151 15.48 -15.71 4.53
CA VAL A 151 14.94 -16.27 5.76
C VAL A 151 14.99 -17.77 5.60
N LYS A 152 16.16 -18.32 5.91
CA LYS A 152 16.27 -19.73 6.31
C LYS A 152 15.54 -19.85 7.65
N ALA A 153 14.34 -20.43 7.59
CA ALA A 153 13.57 -21.09 8.64
C ALA A 153 13.71 -20.61 10.10
N ARG A 154 12.60 -20.19 10.69
CA ARG A 154 12.09 -20.85 11.91
C ARG A 154 10.58 -20.67 12.02
#